data_AF-A0A7S3WSA0-F1
#
_entry.id   AF-A0A7S3WSA0-F1
#
_cell.length_a   1.000
_cell.length_b   1.000
_cell.length_c   1.000
_cell.angle_alpha   90.00
_cell.angle_beta   90.00
_cell.angle_gamma   90.00
#
_symmetry.space_group_name_H-M   'P 1'
#
loop_
_entity.id
_entity.type
_entity.pdbx_description
1 polymer ?
#
loop_
_entity_poly.entity_id
_entity_poly.type
_entity_poly.pdbx_seq_one_letter_code
_entity_poly.pdbx_strand_id
1 'polypeptide(L)'
;PAATAHPMALKDWLAAVDPAGSLDGYLEALQENYDTVTQIVKTYTLPAGSLDPQFFEDVGVRSEQHRQLFRAWFDIGGERSPSLVPPEQRAERPQAAEDATEPQAATK
;
A
#
# COMPACT_ATOMS: atom_id res chain seq x y z
N PRO A 1 -9.70 18.80 20.58
CA PRO A 1 -8.44 18.02 20.70
C PRO A 1 -7.68 18.16 19.39
N ALA A 2 -6.58 18.89 19.37
CA ALA A 2 -5.75 19.04 18.18
C ALA A 2 -4.88 17.78 18.06
N ALA A 3 -5.22 16.89 17.12
CA ALA A 3 -4.35 15.77 16.78
C ALA A 3 -3.03 16.35 16.29
N THR A 4 -1.95 16.08 17.03
CA THR A 4 -0.60 16.48 16.70
C THR A 4 -0.19 15.73 15.43
N ALA A 5 -0.45 16.33 14.27
CA ALA A 5 0.12 15.89 13.02
C ALA A 5 1.63 16.12 13.10
N HIS A 6 2.36 15.11 13.58
CA HIS A 6 3.81 15.15 13.62
C HIS A 6 4.31 15.31 12.18
N PRO A 7 5.26 16.22 11.90
CA PRO A 7 5.89 16.33 10.58
C PRO A 7 6.79 15.11 10.39
N MET A 8 6.19 13.95 10.15
CA MET A 8 6.92 12.76 9.74
C MET A 8 7.38 12.94 8.30
N ALA A 9 8.63 12.56 8.04
CA ALA A 9 9.17 12.53 6.69
C ALA A 9 8.41 11.49 5.85
N LEU A 10 8.24 11.75 4.56
CA LEU A 10 7.52 10.84 3.65
C LEU A 10 8.09 9.42 3.67
N LYS A 11 9.41 9.29 3.76
CA LYS A 11 10.10 7.99 3.84
C LYS A 11 9.77 7.23 5.13
N ASP A 12 9.71 7.93 6.25
CA ASP A 12 9.37 7.32 7.54
C ASP A 12 7.91 6.87 7.56
N TRP A 13 7.03 7.66 6.93
CA TRP A 13 5.64 7.30 6.72
C TRP A 13 5.47 6.09 5.81
N LEU A 14 6.18 6.01 4.67
CA LEU A 14 6.13 4.82 3.82
C LEU A 14 6.58 3.56 4.56
N ALA A 15 7.62 3.65 5.39
CA ALA A 15 8.05 2.54 6.24
C ALA A 15 7.02 2.18 7.32
N ALA A 16 6.25 3.15 7.82
CA ALA A 16 5.15 2.91 8.75
C ALA A 16 3.91 2.29 8.09
N VAL A 17 3.66 2.63 6.82
CA VAL A 17 2.57 2.08 6.00
C VAL A 17 2.90 0.67 5.50
N ASP A 18 4.10 0.49 4.95
CA ASP A 18 4.61 -0.77 4.44
C ASP A 18 6.09 -0.97 4.82
N PRO A 19 6.38 -1.67 5.91
CA PRO A 19 7.76 -1.96 6.29
C PRO A 19 8.47 -2.91 5.33
N ALA A 20 7.75 -3.53 4.38
CA ALA A 20 8.35 -4.35 3.32
C ALA A 20 9.06 -3.51 2.25
N GLY A 21 8.80 -2.19 2.17
CA GLY A 21 9.44 -1.28 1.22
C GLY A 21 8.87 -1.35 -0.20
N SER A 22 7.69 -1.95 -0.38
CA SER A 22 7.01 -2.04 -1.68
C SER A 22 6.58 -0.66 -2.19
N LEU A 23 6.45 0.31 -1.28
CA LEU A 23 6.03 1.67 -1.59
C LEU A 23 7.19 2.65 -1.81
N ASP A 24 8.45 2.27 -1.55
CA ASP A 24 9.62 3.14 -1.73
C ASP A 24 9.73 3.69 -3.17
N GLY A 25 9.21 2.97 -4.17
CA GLY A 25 9.16 3.44 -5.55
C GLY A 25 8.32 4.70 -5.77
N TYR A 26 7.37 5.01 -4.88
CA TYR A 26 6.57 6.24 -4.93
C TYR A 26 7.20 7.39 -4.13
N LEU A 27 8.26 7.12 -3.37
CA LEU A 27 8.87 8.10 -2.47
C LEU A 27 9.39 9.34 -3.21
N GLU A 28 10.01 9.14 -4.37
CA GLU A 28 10.54 10.23 -5.20
C GLU A 28 9.40 11.11 -5.71
N ALA A 29 8.39 10.51 -6.35
CA ALA A 29 7.21 11.23 -6.82
C ALA A 29 6.49 11.98 -5.68
N LEU A 30 6.41 11.39 -4.49
CA LEU A 30 5.83 12.05 -3.33
C LEU A 30 6.67 13.24 -2.86
N GLN A 31 8.00 13.15 -2.83
CA GLN A 31 8.88 14.24 -2.43
C GLN A 31 8.93 15.39 -3.44
N GLU A 32 8.73 15.11 -4.73
CA GLU A 32 8.65 16.15 -5.75
C GLU A 32 7.36 16.98 -5.65
N ASN A 33 6.27 16.37 -5.18
CA ASN A 33 4.96 17.01 -5.10
C ASN A 33 4.59 17.50 -3.70
N TYR A 34 5.18 16.92 -2.65
CA TYR A 34 4.84 17.20 -1.25
C TYR A 34 6.09 17.23 -0.36
N ASP A 35 6.12 18.18 0.59
CA ASP A 35 7.22 18.27 1.56
C ASP A 35 7.02 17.34 2.77
N THR A 36 5.76 17.12 3.16
CA THR A 36 5.41 16.41 4.41
C THR A 36 4.15 15.57 4.29
N VAL A 37 4.06 14.52 5.11
CA VAL A 37 2.87 13.67 5.21
C VAL A 37 1.64 14.47 5.64
N THR A 38 1.82 15.48 6.50
CA THR A 38 0.74 16.36 6.95
C THR A 38 0.08 17.11 5.80
N GLN A 39 0.83 17.50 4.77
CA GLN A 39 0.25 18.10 3.56
C GLN A 39 -0.66 17.12 2.85
N ILE A 40 -0.20 15.88 2.65
CA ILE A 40 -0.98 14.81 2.00
C ILE A 40 -2.24 14.53 2.81
N VAL A 41 -2.10 14.29 4.11
CA VAL A 41 -3.23 14.01 5.01
C VAL A 41 -4.23 15.16 4.97
N LYS A 42 -3.79 16.43 5.07
CA LYS A 42 -4.73 17.56 5.02
C LYS A 42 -5.44 17.72 3.67
N THR A 43 -4.75 17.43 2.57
CA THR A 43 -5.30 17.59 1.22
C THR A 43 -6.27 16.46 0.87
N TYR A 44 -5.95 15.22 1.26
CA TYR A 44 -6.65 14.01 0.83
C TYR A 44 -7.44 13.30 1.94
N THR A 45 -7.53 13.86 3.15
CA THR A 45 -8.43 13.32 4.18
C THR A 45 -9.82 13.90 4.02
N LEU A 46 -10.80 13.03 3.76
CA LEU A 46 -12.20 13.39 3.71
C LEU A 46 -12.75 13.65 5.11
N PRO A 47 -13.85 14.42 5.25
CA PRO A 47 -14.49 14.70 6.54
C PRO A 47 -14.99 13.43 7.26
N ALA A 48 -15.13 12.31 6.55
CA ALA A 48 -15.45 11.01 7.12
C ALA A 48 -14.23 10.28 7.74
N GLY A 49 -13.02 10.85 7.63
CA GLY A 49 -11.76 10.23 8.06
C GLY A 49 -11.16 9.27 7.02
N SER A 50 -11.77 9.15 5.84
CA SER A 50 -11.29 8.28 4.76
C SER A 50 -10.32 8.99 3.83
N LEU A 51 -9.43 8.22 3.19
CA LEU A 51 -8.52 8.73 2.16
C LEU A 51 -9.25 8.95 0.82
N ASP A 52 -9.10 10.15 0.26
CA ASP A 52 -9.68 10.53 -1.02
C ASP A 52 -9.01 9.75 -2.16
N PRO A 53 -9.79 9.13 -3.07
CA PRO A 53 -9.23 8.33 -4.16
C PRO A 53 -8.41 9.14 -5.16
N GLN A 54 -8.56 10.46 -5.24
CA GLN A 54 -7.77 11.34 -6.10
C GLN A 54 -6.27 11.27 -5.75
N PHE A 55 -5.92 10.99 -4.49
CA PHE A 55 -4.54 10.74 -4.07
C PHE A 55 -3.86 9.66 -4.90
N PHE A 56 -4.57 8.56 -5.20
CA PHE A 56 -4.00 7.46 -5.98
C PHE A 56 -3.78 7.84 -7.43
N GLU A 57 -4.58 8.75 -7.97
CA GLU A 57 -4.41 9.25 -9.34
C GLU A 57 -3.25 10.22 -9.45
N ASP A 58 -3.12 11.16 -8.50
CA ASP A 58 -2.00 12.12 -8.43
C ASP A 58 -0.64 11.43 -8.28
N VAL A 59 -0.55 10.46 -7.36
CA VAL A 59 0.71 9.73 -7.09
C VAL A 59 0.96 8.61 -8.12
N GLY A 60 -0.07 8.21 -8.89
CA GLY A 60 0.03 7.13 -9.87
C GLY A 60 -0.02 5.73 -9.26
N VAL A 61 -0.69 5.54 -8.13
CA VAL A 61 -0.84 4.25 -7.45
C VAL A 61 -1.90 3.39 -8.17
N ARG A 62 -1.44 2.51 -9.07
CA ARG A 62 -2.30 1.60 -9.84
C ARG A 62 -2.55 0.25 -9.16
N SER A 63 -1.64 -0.19 -8.30
CA SER A 63 -1.73 -1.50 -7.63
C SER A 63 -2.76 -1.45 -6.50
N GLU A 64 -3.75 -2.33 -6.55
CA GLU A 64 -4.80 -2.39 -5.52
C GLU A 64 -4.23 -2.71 -4.13
N GLN A 65 -3.20 -3.58 -4.06
CA GLN A 65 -2.47 -3.87 -2.82
C GLN A 65 -1.89 -2.58 -2.19
N HIS A 66 -1.27 -1.71 -2.99
CA HIS A 66 -0.70 -0.46 -2.49
C HIS A 66 -1.79 0.50 -2.01
N ARG A 67 -2.92 0.60 -2.73
CA ARG A 67 -4.06 1.43 -2.31
C ARG A 67 -4.64 0.97 -0.98
N GLN A 68 -4.74 -0.34 -0.76
CA GLN A 68 -5.22 -0.91 0.50
C GLN A 68 -4.30 -0.57 1.67
N LEU A 69 -2.97 -0.67 1.47
CA LEU A 69 -1.99 -0.30 2.50
C LEU A 69 -2.16 1.16 2.94
N PHE A 70 -2.27 2.08 1.99
CA PHE A 70 -2.53 3.49 2.29
C PHE A 70 -3.88 3.67 3.02
N ARG A 71 -4.97 3.10 2.50
CA ARG A 71 -6.29 3.21 3.15
C ARG A 71 -6.29 2.72 4.57
N ALA A 72 -5.67 1.57 4.81
CA ALA A 72 -5.62 0.98 6.13
C ALA A 72 -4.85 1.84 7.14
N TRP A 73 -3.74 2.43 6.71
CA TRP A 73 -2.99 3.34 7.56
C TRP A 73 -3.82 4.58 7.96
N PHE A 74 -4.59 5.13 7.01
CA PHE A 74 -5.49 6.26 7.26
C PHE A 74 -6.67 5.88 8.17
N ASP A 75 -7.26 4.70 7.99
CA ASP A 75 -8.42 4.21 8.76
C ASP A 75 -8.09 3.99 10.24
N ILE A 76 -6.85 3.55 10.53
CA ILE A 76 -6.38 3.25 11.90
C ILE A 76 -5.95 4.52 12.66
N GLY A 77 -5.84 5.66 11.98
CA GLY A 77 -5.50 6.94 12.62
C GLY A 77 -4.01 7.13 12.93
N GLY A 78 -3.11 6.46 12.20
CA GLY A 78 -1.68 6.78 12.18
C GLY A 78 -0.82 6.30 13.37
N GLU A 79 -1.37 5.61 14.37
CA GLU A 79 -0.61 5.20 15.58
C GLU A 79 -0.48 3.69 15.81
N ARG A 80 -1.13 2.83 15.02
CA ARG A 80 -0.92 1.38 15.08
C ARG A 80 -0.68 0.83 13.68
N SER A 81 0.55 0.45 13.40
CA SER A 81 0.92 -0.30 12.21
C SER A 81 -0.03 -1.49 12.01
N PRO A 82 -0.83 -1.52 10.93
CA PRO A 82 -1.51 -2.74 10.57
C PRO A 82 -0.48 -3.69 9.99
N SER A 83 -0.25 -4.81 10.66
CA SER A 83 0.18 -6.02 9.97
C SER A 83 -1.03 -6.51 9.16
N LEU A 84 -1.31 -5.85 8.03
CA LEU A 84 -2.37 -6.26 7.11
C LEU A 84 -1.78 -7.14 6.02
N VAL A 85 -1.67 -8.41 6.36
CA VAL A 85 -1.97 -9.46 5.39
C VAL A 85 -3.43 -9.87 5.64
N PRO A 86 -4.41 -9.37 4.86
CA PRO A 86 -5.71 -10.01 4.78
C PRO A 86 -5.53 -11.43 4.21
N PRO A 87 -6.31 -12.43 4.65
CA PRO A 87 -6.17 -13.81 4.22
C PRO A 87 -6.53 -14.08 2.74
N GLU A 88 -6.82 -13.03 1.95
CA GLU A 88 -7.30 -13.12 0.56
C GLU A 88 -6.21 -12.96 -0.51
N GLN A 89 -4.94 -12.74 -0.14
CA GLN A 89 -3.84 -12.56 -1.13
C GLN A 89 -2.89 -13.78 -1.22
N ARG A 90 -3.21 -14.90 -0.55
CA ARG A 90 -2.48 -16.18 -0.68
C ARG A 90 -2.97 -17.05 -1.86
N ALA A 91 -4.14 -16.75 -2.40
CA ALA A 91 -4.66 -17.29 -3.65
C ALA A 91 -5.00 -16.04 -4.48
N GLU A 92 -4.40 -15.72 -5.62
CA GLU A 92 -4.20 -16.56 -6.79
C GLU A 92 -2.97 -16.04 -7.54
N ARG A 93 -1.87 -16.79 -7.52
CA ARG A 93 -0.98 -16.81 -8.69
C ARG A 93 -1.81 -17.49 -9.80
N PRO A 94 -1.99 -16.87 -10.98
CA PRO A 94 -2.46 -17.62 -12.13
C PRO A 94 -1.39 -18.68 -12.43
N GLN A 95 -1.69 -19.92 -12.10
CA GLN A 95 -0.87 -21.08 -12.46
C GLN A 95 -1.20 -21.42 -13.92
N ALA A 96 -0.79 -20.54 -14.83
CA ALA A 96 -0.86 -20.77 -16.27
C ALA A 96 0.51 -21.24 -16.74
N ALA A 97 0.55 -22.51 -17.16
CA ALA A 97 1.70 -23.25 -17.70
C ALA A 97 2.84 -23.41 -16.67
N GLU A 98 3.40 -24.59 -16.44
CA GLU A 98 4.02 -25.46 -17.43
C GLU A 98 3.96 -26.93 -16.96
N ASP A 99 4.00 -27.84 -17.93
CA ASP A 99 4.29 -29.27 -17.81
C ASP A 99 3.14 -30.22 -17.44
N ALA A 100 2.16 -30.32 -18.34
CA ALA A 100 1.35 -31.51 -18.44
C ALA A 100 1.87 -32.41 -19.58
N THR A 101 2.42 -33.55 -19.16
CA THR A 101 2.59 -34.82 -19.90
C THR A 101 3.87 -34.98 -20.72
N GLU A 102 4.94 -35.39 -20.03
CA GLU A 102 5.94 -36.31 -20.60
C GLU A 102 5.57 -37.79 -20.23
N PRO A 103 5.72 -38.78 -21.13
CA PRO A 103 5.10 -40.10 -20.99
C PRO A 103 6.11 -41.19 -20.61
N GLN A 104 5.92 -41.94 -19.50
CA GLN A 104 6.68 -43.17 -19.20
C GLN A 104 5.78 -44.13 -18.36
N ALA A 105 5.21 -45.20 -18.93
CA ALA A 105 5.80 -46.50 -19.25
C ALA A 105 5.99 -47.45 -18.05
N ALA A 106 5.11 -48.46 -18.01
CA ALA A 106 5.32 -49.88 -17.66
C ALA A 106 5.67 -50.36 -16.22
N THR A 107 5.16 -51.58 -15.96
CA THR A 107 5.57 -52.58 -14.95
C THR A 107 5.08 -52.31 -13.52
N LYS A 108 4.26 -53.15 -12.88
CA LYS A 108 4.31 -54.61 -12.76
C LYS A 108 2.94 -55.21 -12.42
#